data_AF-A0A959BVD6-F1
#
_entry.id   AF-A0A959BVD6-F1
#
_cell.length_a   1.000
_cell.length_b   1.000
_cell.length_c   1.000
_cell.angle_alpha   90.00
_cell.angle_beta   90.00
_cell.angle_gamma   90.00
#
_symmetry.space_group_name_H-M   'P 1'
#
loop_
_entity.id
_entity.type
_entity.pdbx_description
1 polymer ?
#
loop_
_entity_poly.entity_id
_entity_poly.type
_entity_poly.pdbx_seq_one_letter_code
_entity_poly.pdbx_strand_id
1 'polypeptide(L)'
;DVDGMHIRLLLLTFFLQFFPDLVRNGHLFILETPLFRVRDKQQTFYCYSEAEKQAAVEKLRGKPEITRFKGLGEISPEEFGDFISDNIRLEPVILNEETDLDNVLSYYMGKNTPARQEFIIDNLKVEKDDAGKGPEQSLEGTEAEASTELAEA
;
A
#
# COMPACT_ATOMS: atom_id res chain seq x y z
N ASP A 1 3.29 -1.82 2.73
CA ASP A 1 4.28 -0.84 3.21
C ASP A 1 5.67 -1.19 2.66
N VAL A 2 6.61 -0.24 2.68
CA VAL A 2 7.98 -0.37 2.14
C VAL A 2 8.72 -1.53 2.81
N ASP A 3 8.65 -1.65 4.13
CA ASP A 3 9.29 -2.75 4.86
C ASP A 3 8.68 -4.11 4.51
N GLY A 4 7.37 -4.16 4.29
CA GLY A 4 6.69 -5.38 3.83
C GLY A 4 7.17 -5.84 2.46
N MET A 5 7.40 -4.90 1.53
CA MET A 5 8.01 -5.21 0.23
C MET A 5 9.44 -5.72 0.38
N HIS A 6 10.22 -5.14 1.29
CA HIS A 6 11.59 -5.58 1.53
C HIS A 6 11.63 -7.02 2.10
N ILE A 7 10.80 -7.32 3.11
CA ILE A 7 10.69 -8.69 3.66
C ILE A 7 10.23 -9.67 2.57
N ARG A 8 9.23 -9.29 1.75
CA ARG A 8 8.77 -10.08 0.60
C ARG A 8 9.93 -10.41 -0.33
N LEU A 9 10.77 -9.43 -0.68
CA LEU A 9 11.93 -9.65 -1.55
C LEU A 9 12.97 -10.59 -0.93
N LEU A 10 13.26 -10.46 0.37
CA LEU A 10 14.19 -11.35 1.07
C LEU A 10 13.69 -12.81 1.09
N LEU A 11 12.41 -13.02 1.37
CA LEU A 11 11.81 -14.36 1.35
C LEU A 11 11.76 -14.95 -0.05
N LEU A 12 11.39 -14.15 -1.06
CA LEU A 12 11.44 -14.58 -2.46
C LEU A 12 12.84 -15.02 -2.86
N THR A 13 13.84 -14.21 -2.52
CA THR A 13 15.26 -14.53 -2.77
C THR A 13 15.65 -15.86 -2.12
N PHE A 14 15.27 -16.06 -0.85
CA PHE A 14 15.53 -17.31 -0.14
C PHE A 14 14.91 -18.52 -0.86
N PHE A 15 13.64 -18.44 -1.26
CA PHE A 15 12.99 -19.55 -1.99
C PHE A 15 13.60 -19.77 -3.38
N LEU A 16 13.93 -18.70 -4.11
CA LEU A 16 14.57 -18.82 -5.42
C LEU A 16 15.97 -19.43 -5.35
N GLN A 17 16.74 -19.10 -4.30
CA GLN A 17 18.11 -19.59 -4.13
C GLN A 17 18.17 -21.03 -3.62
N PHE A 18 17.38 -21.37 -2.61
CA PHE A 18 17.49 -22.65 -1.92
C PHE A 18 16.43 -23.68 -2.35
N PHE A 19 15.29 -23.22 -2.87
CA PHE A 19 14.16 -24.07 -3.25
C PHE A 19 13.55 -23.67 -4.61
N PRO A 20 14.35 -23.52 -5.69
CA PRO A 20 13.84 -23.05 -6.97
C PRO A 20 12.77 -23.98 -7.56
N ASP A 21 12.86 -25.29 -7.31
CA ASP A 21 11.88 -26.26 -7.79
C ASP A 21 10.50 -26.08 -7.14
N LEU A 22 10.45 -25.60 -5.89
CA LEU A 22 9.18 -25.24 -5.24
C LEU A 22 8.49 -24.10 -5.99
N VAL A 23 9.28 -23.13 -6.45
CA VAL A 23 8.78 -21.98 -7.22
C VAL A 23 8.37 -22.40 -8.63
N ARG A 24 9.20 -23.20 -9.33
CA ARG A 24 8.89 -23.72 -10.68
C ARG A 24 7.62 -24.56 -10.71
N ASN A 25 7.39 -25.36 -9.67
CA ASN A 25 6.20 -26.19 -9.55
C ASN A 25 4.95 -25.39 -9.11
N GLY A 26 5.04 -24.07 -8.96
CA GLY A 26 3.91 -23.20 -8.67
C GLY A 26 3.39 -23.33 -7.23
N HIS A 27 4.27 -23.64 -6.27
CA HIS A 27 3.88 -23.77 -4.86
C HIS A 27 4.13 -22.51 -4.02
N LEU A 28 4.70 -21.46 -4.61
CA LEU A 28 4.96 -20.20 -3.93
C LEU A 28 3.94 -19.14 -4.35
N PHE A 29 3.27 -18.56 -3.37
CA PHE A 29 2.22 -17.56 -3.57
C PHE A 29 2.43 -16.37 -2.65
N ILE A 30 1.83 -15.26 -3.04
CA ILE A 30 1.85 -14.02 -2.29
C ILE A 30 0.41 -13.67 -1.98
N LEU A 31 0.10 -13.58 -0.70
CA LEU A 31 -1.20 -13.15 -0.24
C LEU A 31 -1.35 -11.65 -0.48
N GLU A 32 -2.37 -11.28 -1.24
CA GLU A 32 -2.81 -9.90 -1.32
C GLU A 32 -3.76 -9.61 -0.16
N THR A 33 -3.53 -8.49 0.52
CA THR A 33 -4.41 -7.99 1.58
C THR A 33 -4.95 -6.62 1.20
N PRO A 34 -6.18 -6.26 1.63
CA PRO A 34 -6.77 -4.98 1.27
C PRO A 34 -5.95 -3.80 1.80
N LEU A 35 -5.91 -2.73 1.02
CA LEU A 35 -5.24 -1.47 1.37
C LEU A 35 -6.19 -0.52 2.09
N PHE A 36 -7.49 -0.61 1.80
CA PHE A 36 -8.52 0.23 2.38
C PHE A 36 -9.74 -0.57 2.81
N ARG A 37 -10.44 -0.04 3.81
CA ARG A 37 -11.80 -0.42 4.17
C ARG A 37 -12.69 0.80 4.03
N VAL A 38 -13.74 0.68 3.23
CA VAL A 38 -14.74 1.73 3.01
C VAL A 38 -16.08 1.20 3.51
N ARG A 39 -16.71 1.86 4.48
CA ARG A 39 -17.96 1.37 5.08
C ARG A 39 -18.95 2.46 5.44
N ASP A 40 -20.22 2.08 5.49
CA ASP A 40 -21.27 2.86 6.13
C ASP A 40 -21.95 2.03 7.23
N LYS A 41 -23.17 2.40 7.64
CA LYS A 41 -23.90 1.66 8.68
C LYS A 41 -24.44 0.30 8.22
N GLN A 42 -24.46 0.03 6.91
CA GLN A 42 -25.09 -1.15 6.31
C GLN A 42 -24.09 -2.05 5.57
N GLN A 43 -23.08 -1.49 4.93
CA GLN A 43 -22.18 -2.18 4.01
C GLN A 43 -20.71 -1.85 4.31
N THR A 44 -19.85 -2.84 4.10
CA THR A 44 -18.38 -2.73 4.21
C THR A 44 -17.74 -3.27 2.95
N PHE A 45 -16.80 -2.51 2.39
CA PHE A 45 -16.01 -2.87 1.21
C PHE A 45 -14.52 -2.88 1.56
N TYR A 46 -13.85 -3.98 1.26
CA TYR A 46 -12.38 -4.10 1.32
C TYR A 46 -11.80 -3.87 -0.08
N CYS A 47 -10.93 -2.88 -0.19
CA CYS A 47 -10.41 -2.39 -1.47
C CYS A 47 -8.89 -2.62 -1.54
N TYR A 48 -8.42 -3.12 -2.68
CA TYR A 48 -7.04 -3.50 -2.95
C TYR A 48 -6.31 -2.47 -3.82
N SER A 49 -7.05 -1.49 -4.35
CA SER A 49 -6.48 -0.38 -5.12
C SER A 49 -7.20 0.93 -4.82
N GLU A 50 -6.56 2.04 -5.19
CA GLU A 50 -7.15 3.38 -5.11
C GLU A 50 -8.41 3.49 -6.00
N ALA A 51 -8.41 2.82 -7.16
CA ALA A 51 -9.56 2.77 -8.06
C ALA A 51 -10.75 2.02 -7.42
N GLU A 52 -10.49 0.89 -6.77
CA GLU A 52 -11.52 0.16 -6.02
C GLU A 52 -12.08 1.00 -4.86
N LYS A 53 -11.21 1.73 -4.15
CA LYS A 53 -11.63 2.64 -3.08
C LYS A 53 -12.57 3.71 -3.60
N GLN A 54 -12.22 4.37 -4.71
CA GLN A 54 -13.05 5.41 -5.32
C GLN A 54 -14.42 4.85 -5.76
N ALA A 55 -14.43 3.68 -6.40
CA ALA A 55 -15.67 3.00 -6.78
C ALA A 55 -16.53 2.61 -5.57
N ALA A 56 -15.94 2.19 -4.45
CA ALA A 56 -16.66 1.88 -3.22
C ALA A 56 -17.28 3.13 -2.58
N VAL A 57 -16.54 4.26 -2.57
CA VAL A 57 -17.04 5.54 -2.07
C VAL A 57 -18.24 6.02 -2.89
N GLU A 58 -18.21 5.88 -4.22
CA GLU A 58 -19.31 6.28 -5.12
C GLU A 58 -20.56 5.41 -4.97
N LYS A 59 -20.41 4.14 -4.59
CA LYS A 59 -21.53 3.22 -4.35
C LYS A 59 -22.29 3.54 -3.05
N LEU A 60 -21.59 4.07 -2.06
CA LEU A 60 -22.17 4.38 -0.76
C LEU A 60 -22.83 5.76 -0.77
N ARG A 61 -23.98 5.88 -0.09
CA ARG A 61 -24.67 7.16 0.05
C ARG A 61 -24.17 7.90 1.30
N GLY A 62 -23.88 9.19 1.16
CA GLY A 62 -23.48 10.05 2.28
C GLY A 62 -21.96 10.11 2.45
N LYS A 63 -21.50 10.22 3.70
CA LYS A 63 -20.06 10.27 4.03
C LYS A 63 -19.62 8.92 4.60
N PRO A 64 -19.07 8.01 3.77
CA PRO A 64 -18.57 6.74 4.25
C PRO A 64 -17.31 6.91 5.12
N GLU A 65 -17.13 5.99 6.06
CA GLU A 65 -15.91 5.85 6.85
C GLU A 65 -14.85 5.14 6.00
N ILE A 66 -13.66 5.74 5.88
CA ILE A 66 -12.54 5.20 5.11
C ILE A 66 -11.37 4.94 6.07
N THR A 67 -10.92 3.70 6.15
CA THR A 67 -9.72 3.28 6.88
C THR A 67 -8.67 2.85 5.86
N ARG A 68 -7.42 3.31 5.99
CA ARG A 68 -6.27 2.81 5.22
C ARG A 68 -5.45 1.89 6.11
N PHE A 69 -5.25 0.65 5.72
CA PHE A 69 -4.42 -0.29 6.44
C PHE A 69 -2.94 0.03 6.18
N LYS A 70 -2.17 0.30 7.23
CA LYS A 70 -0.71 0.48 7.12
C LYS A 70 0.06 -0.83 7.27
N GLY A 71 -0.49 -1.76 8.05
CA GLY A 71 0.06 -3.08 8.25
C GLY A 71 -0.99 -4.06 8.76
N LEU A 72 -0.60 -5.34 8.83
CA LEU A 72 -1.51 -6.42 9.21
C LEU A 72 -2.00 -6.32 10.67
N GLY A 73 -1.25 -5.64 11.54
CA GLY A 73 -1.64 -5.43 12.94
C GLY A 73 -2.88 -4.55 13.13
N GLU A 74 -3.32 -3.84 12.08
CA GLU A 74 -4.55 -3.04 12.10
C GLU A 74 -5.79 -3.86 11.70
N ILE A 75 -5.60 -5.11 11.29
CA ILE A 75 -6.65 -6.03 10.87
C ILE A 75 -6.98 -6.96 12.04
N SER A 76 -8.26 -7.06 12.40
CA SER A 76 -8.67 -7.98 13.46
C SER A 76 -8.52 -9.45 13.02
N PRO A 77 -8.34 -10.42 13.95
CA PRO A 77 -8.23 -11.83 13.59
C PRO A 77 -9.44 -12.38 12.82
N GLU A 78 -10.64 -11.90 13.14
CA GLU A 78 -11.88 -12.27 12.43
C GLU A 78 -11.86 -11.75 10.98
N GLU A 79 -11.55 -10.47 10.78
CA GLU A 79 -11.44 -9.88 9.43
C GLU A 79 -10.34 -10.57 8.61
N PHE A 80 -9.20 -10.88 9.24
CA PHE A 80 -8.11 -11.57 8.55
C PHE A 80 -8.52 -12.99 8.16
N GLY A 81 -9.28 -13.68 9.01
CA GLY A 81 -9.84 -14.99 8.73
C GLY A 81 -10.69 -14.99 7.45
N ASP A 82 -11.51 -13.97 7.25
CA ASP A 82 -12.30 -13.81 6.03
C ASP A 82 -11.44 -13.65 4.79
N PHE A 83 -10.28 -12.98 4.88
CA PHE A 83 -9.37 -12.76 3.74
C PHE A 83 -8.62 -14.01 3.29
N ILE A 84 -8.48 -15.00 4.17
CA ILE A 84 -7.78 -16.26 3.88
C ILE A 84 -8.75 -17.45 3.70
N SER A 85 -10.04 -17.16 3.62
CA SER A 85 -11.11 -18.14 3.44
C SER A 85 -11.33 -18.48 1.95
N ASP A 86 -12.59 -18.70 1.54
CA ASP A 86 -12.96 -19.16 0.20
C ASP A 86 -12.58 -18.18 -0.93
N ASN A 87 -12.43 -16.89 -0.62
CA ASN A 87 -12.08 -15.84 -1.59
C ASN A 87 -10.66 -15.30 -1.40
N ILE A 88 -9.74 -16.16 -0.96
CA ILE A 88 -8.34 -15.78 -0.79
C ILE A 88 -7.73 -15.28 -2.11
N ARG A 89 -7.08 -14.11 -2.04
CA ARG A 89 -6.39 -13.51 -3.20
C ARG A 89 -4.90 -13.87 -3.15
N LEU A 90 -4.52 -14.84 -3.97
CA LEU A 90 -3.15 -15.32 -4.09
C LEU A 90 -2.56 -14.95 -5.45
N GLU A 91 -1.42 -14.27 -5.44
CA GLU A 91 -0.61 -14.02 -6.62
C GLU A 91 0.48 -15.10 -6.72
N PRO A 92 0.46 -15.97 -7.76
CA PRO A 92 1.48 -17.01 -7.91
C PRO A 92 2.82 -16.40 -8.31
N VAL A 93 3.90 -16.93 -7.74
CA VAL A 93 5.27 -16.56 -8.14
C VAL A 93 5.70 -17.47 -9.28
N ILE A 94 5.87 -16.88 -10.46
CA ILE A 94 6.24 -17.61 -11.68
C ILE A 94 7.73 -17.43 -11.93
N LEU A 95 8.43 -18.55 -12.15
CA LEU A 95 9.82 -18.57 -12.57
C LEU A 95 9.94 -19.25 -13.94
N ASN A 96 10.35 -18.49 -14.94
CA ASN A 96 10.59 -19.03 -16.28
C ASN A 96 11.90 -19.85 -16.31
N GLU A 97 11.93 -20.91 -17.12
CA GLU A 97 13.11 -21.79 -17.23
C GLU A 97 14.34 -21.07 -17.80
N GLU A 98 14.13 -20.04 -18.62
CA GLU A 98 15.20 -19.23 -19.23
C GLU A 98 15.77 -18.16 -18.28
N THR A 99 15.18 -17.99 -17.10
CA THR A 99 15.63 -16.97 -16.15
C THR A 99 16.95 -17.40 -15.50
N ASP A 100 18.01 -16.63 -15.75
CA ASP A 100 19.28 -16.76 -15.07
C ASP A 100 19.18 -16.25 -13.62
N LEU A 101 18.88 -17.18 -12.72
CA LEU A 101 18.74 -16.88 -11.28
C LEU A 101 20.03 -16.33 -10.68
N ASP A 102 21.19 -16.82 -11.07
CA ASP A 102 22.47 -16.40 -10.49
C ASP A 102 22.73 -14.92 -10.81
N ASN A 103 22.45 -14.51 -12.05
CA ASN A 103 22.57 -13.10 -12.45
C ASN A 103 21.55 -12.21 -11.73
N VAL A 104 20.29 -12.62 -11.62
CA VAL A 104 19.24 -11.86 -10.92
C VAL A 104 19.60 -11.70 -9.43
N LEU A 105 19.98 -12.78 -8.76
CA LEU A 105 20.32 -12.78 -7.34
C LEU A 105 21.60 -11.99 -7.08
N SER A 106 22.64 -12.17 -7.90
CA SER A 106 23.88 -11.39 -7.80
C SER A 106 23.61 -9.89 -7.96
N TYR A 107 22.71 -9.52 -8.87
CA TYR A 107 22.37 -8.14 -9.11
C TYR A 107 21.63 -7.49 -7.91
N TYR A 108 20.58 -8.15 -7.40
CA TYR A 108 19.72 -7.59 -6.34
C TYR A 108 20.25 -7.82 -4.91
N MET A 109 21.08 -8.84 -4.69
CA MET A 109 21.56 -9.27 -3.37
C MET A 109 23.08 -9.38 -3.25
N GLY A 110 23.83 -9.21 -4.34
CA GLY A 110 25.30 -9.24 -4.34
C GLY A 110 25.97 -7.97 -3.80
N LYS A 111 27.30 -7.90 -3.95
CA LYS A 111 28.15 -6.81 -3.43
C LYS A 111 28.30 -5.61 -4.39
N ASN A 112 27.55 -5.58 -5.48
CA ASN A 112 27.63 -4.61 -6.58
C ASN A 112 26.95 -3.26 -6.25
N THR A 113 27.31 -2.64 -5.13
CA THR A 113 26.64 -1.45 -4.60
C THR A 113 26.55 -0.26 -5.57
N PRO A 114 27.61 0.13 -6.32
CA PRO A 114 27.54 1.31 -7.20
C PRO A 114 26.59 1.12 -8.39
N ALA A 115 26.69 -0.01 -9.10
CA ALA A 115 25.85 -0.32 -10.26
C ALA A 115 24.37 -0.46 -9.86
N ARG A 116 24.11 -1.03 -8.68
CA ARG A 116 22.75 -1.09 -8.13
C ARG A 116 22.22 0.30 -7.81
N GLN A 117 23.05 1.17 -7.24
CA GLN A 117 22.67 2.54 -6.92
C GLN A 117 22.30 3.34 -8.17
N GLU A 118 23.13 3.29 -9.22
CA GLU A 118 22.86 3.96 -10.50
C GLU A 118 21.51 3.49 -11.10
N PHE A 119 21.29 2.18 -11.16
CA PHE A 119 20.02 1.65 -11.65
C PHE A 119 18.81 2.07 -10.83
N ILE A 120 18.93 2.09 -9.49
CA ILE A 120 17.84 2.55 -8.62
C ILE A 120 17.52 4.01 -8.96
N ILE A 121 18.54 4.86 -9.10
CA ILE A 121 18.36 6.28 -9.45
C ILE A 121 17.65 6.40 -10.80
N ASP A 122 18.08 5.65 -11.81
CA ASP A 122 17.53 5.71 -13.16
C ASP A 122 16.07 5.22 -13.24
N ASN A 123 15.67 4.33 -12.34
CA ASN A 123 14.34 3.70 -12.35
C ASN A 123 13.42 4.17 -11.21
N LEU A 124 13.88 5.08 -10.35
CA LEU A 124 13.10 5.56 -9.21
C LEU A 124 11.90 6.37 -9.70
N LYS A 125 10.71 5.79 -9.56
CA LYS A 125 9.45 6.50 -9.76
C LYS A 125 9.04 7.11 -8.43
N VAL A 126 9.10 8.43 -8.35
CA VAL A 126 8.60 9.16 -7.17
C VAL A 126 7.08 9.19 -7.26
N GLU A 127 6.41 8.32 -6.52
CA GLU A 127 4.97 8.48 -6.29
C GLU A 127 4.76 9.72 -5.41
N LYS A 128 3.98 10.68 -5.91
CA LYS A 128 3.56 11.80 -5.07
C LYS A 128 2.58 11.25 -4.04
N ASP A 129 2.97 11.31 -2.77
CA ASP A 129 2.04 11.16 -1.66
C ASP A 129 1.02 12.32 -1.74
N ASP A 130 -0.11 12.09 -2.42
CA ASP A 130 -1.29 12.95 -2.30
C ASP A 130 -1.95 12.68 -0.93
N ALA A 131 -1.21 13.01 0.13
CA ALA A 131 -1.73 13.10 1.48
C ALA A 131 -2.63 14.34 1.56
N GLY A 132 -3.92 14.15 1.26
CA GLY A 132 -5.02 14.94 1.83
C GLY A 132 -5.22 16.35 1.29
N LYS A 133 -5.80 16.48 0.08
CA LYS A 133 -6.75 17.58 -0.16
C LYS A 133 -8.15 17.14 0.30
N GLY A 134 -8.37 17.18 1.62
CA GLY A 134 -9.73 17.31 2.13
C GLY A 134 -10.28 18.68 1.72
N PRO A 135 -11.61 18.84 1.56
CA PRO A 135 -12.17 20.15 1.22
C PRO A 135 -11.91 21.10 2.39
N GLU A 136 -11.09 22.13 2.16
CA GLU A 136 -11.01 23.30 3.05
C GLU A 136 -12.42 23.88 3.15
N GLN A 137 -13.09 23.61 4.26
CA GLN A 137 -14.29 24.35 4.63
C GLN A 137 -13.83 25.74 5.05
N SER A 138 -14.11 26.70 4.18
CA SER A 138 -14.14 28.12 4.50
C SER A 138 -15.08 28.33 5.69
N LEU A 139 -14.52 28.60 6.86
CA LEU A 139 -15.24 29.21 7.96
C LEU A 139 -14.80 30.67 8.03
N GLU A 140 -15.65 31.52 7.47
CA GLU A 140 -15.68 32.95 7.75
C GLU A 140 -15.79 33.16 9.27
N GLY A 141 -14.84 33.91 9.81
CA GLY A 141 -14.88 34.46 11.16
C GLY A 141 -14.56 35.94 11.08
N THR A 142 -15.62 36.74 10.96
CA THR A 142 -15.64 38.20 11.12
C THR A 142 -14.96 38.60 12.44
N GLU A 143 -13.77 39.20 12.37
CA GLU A 143 -13.29 40.09 13.43
C GLU A 143 -13.64 41.53 13.05
N ALA A 144 -14.58 42.09 13.81
CA ALA A 144 -15.02 43.46 13.70
C ALA A 144 -13.90 44.40 14.18
N GLU A 145 -13.51 45.32 13.29
CA GLU A 145 -12.85 46.55 13.67
C GLU A 145 -13.78 47.37 14.57
N ALA A 146 -13.36 47.62 15.81
CA ALA A 146 -13.76 48.81 16.55
C ALA A 146 -12.84 49.01 17.76
N SER A 147 -12.04 50.08 17.72
CA SER A 147 -11.85 51.08 18.78
C SER A 147 -10.40 51.52 18.91
N THR A 148 -10.00 52.38 17.99
CA THR A 148 -9.03 53.44 18.27
C THR A 148 -9.82 54.59 18.88
N GLU A 149 -9.47 55.00 20.10
CA GLU A 149 -9.55 56.37 20.66
C GLU A 149 -9.77 56.32 22.18
N LEU A 150 -8.66 56.44 22.91
CA LEU A 150 -8.61 57.02 24.25
C LEU A 150 -7.31 57.82 24.33
N ALA A 151 -7.38 59.06 23.84
CA ALA A 151 -6.47 60.12 24.21
C ALA A 151 -7.13 60.91 25.33
N GLU A 152 -6.49 60.91 26.50
CA GLU A 152 -6.79 61.82 27.60
C GLU A 152 -6.46 63.26 27.18
N ALA A 153 -7.50 64.10 27.15
CA ALA A 153 -7.49 65.51 27.58
C ALA A 153 -8.93 65.93 27.90
#